data_AF-A0A7C7Q4F7-F1
#
_entry.id   AF-A0A7C7Q4F7-F1
#
_cell.length_a   1.000
_cell.length_b   1.000
_cell.length_c   1.000
_cell.angle_alpha   90.00
_cell.angle_beta   90.00
_cell.angle_gamma   90.00
#
_symmetry.space_group_name_H-M   'P 1'
#
loop_
_entity.id
_entity.type
_entity.pdbx_description
1 polymer ?
#
loop_
_entity_poly.entity_id
_entity_poly.type
_entity_poly.pdbx_seq_one_letter_code
_entity_poly.pdbx_strand_id
1 'polypeptide(L)'
;MAHPTLRLELGILSVATVSTLVVLLKGQQLGWFTSNFIAFATAVAILGYVLYILSELRSKTKLVDLSVFLRPNFFISSVVFLLVLGFSMYALFYAILLCFEFPREPGTFKTGLLPLPFA
;
A
#
# COMPACT_ATOMS: atom_id res chain seq x y z
N MET A 1 -23.06 -9.86 -21.53
CA MET A 1 -22.04 -10.88 -21.88
C MET A 1 -20.67 -10.27 -21.58
N ALA A 2 -20.01 -10.65 -20.48
CA ALA A 2 -18.68 -10.13 -20.14
C ALA A 2 -17.64 -10.69 -21.12
N HIS A 3 -16.93 -9.81 -21.83
CA HIS A 3 -15.93 -10.19 -22.83
C HIS A 3 -14.83 -11.09 -22.21
N PRO A 4 -14.38 -12.16 -22.92
CA PRO A 4 -13.40 -13.12 -22.41
C PRO A 4 -12.02 -12.50 -22.10
N THR A 5 -11.71 -11.35 -22.70
CA THR A 5 -10.46 -10.60 -22.47
C THR A 5 -10.35 -10.03 -21.06
N LEU A 6 -11.48 -9.63 -20.47
CA LEU A 6 -11.51 -9.00 -19.14
C LEU A 6 -11.18 -9.99 -18.01
N ARG A 7 -11.49 -11.29 -18.20
CA ARG A 7 -11.14 -12.34 -17.23
C ARG A 7 -9.65 -12.61 -17.17
N LEU A 8 -8.94 -12.51 -18.31
CA LEU A 8 -7.49 -12.69 -18.39
C LEU A 8 -6.75 -11.53 -17.71
N GLU A 9 -7.20 -10.28 -17.94
CA GLU A 9 -6.59 -9.09 -17.34
C GLU A 9 -6.73 -9.10 -15.81
N LEU A 10 -7.90 -9.48 -15.28
CA LEU A 10 -8.11 -9.68 -13.85
C LEU A 10 -7.21 -10.79 -13.28
N GLY A 11 -7.01 -11.88 -14.02
CA GLY A 11 -6.12 -12.97 -13.63
C GLY A 11 -4.67 -12.49 -13.51
N ILE A 12 -4.15 -11.79 -14.51
CA ILE A 12 -2.77 -11.26 -14.53
C ILE A 12 -2.59 -10.25 -13.39
N LEU A 13 -3.56 -9.36 -13.17
CA LEU A 13 -3.51 -8.38 -12.08
C LEU A 13 -3.51 -9.06 -10.71
N SER A 14 -4.37 -10.06 -10.50
CA SER A 14 -4.44 -10.78 -9.23
C SER A 14 -3.12 -11.48 -8.89
N VAL A 15 -2.47 -12.10 -9.87
CA VAL A 15 -1.17 -12.76 -9.67
C VAL A 15 -0.08 -11.74 -9.36
N ALA A 16 -0.05 -10.60 -10.06
CA ALA A 16 0.91 -9.52 -9.80
C ALA A 16 0.74 -8.93 -8.38
N THR A 17 -0.50 -8.66 -7.97
CA THR A 17 -0.82 -8.15 -6.62
C THR A 17 -0.46 -9.17 -5.53
N VAL A 18 -0.81 -10.45 -5.70
CA VAL A 18 -0.46 -11.50 -4.74
C VAL A 18 1.05 -11.68 -4.64
N SER A 19 1.79 -11.67 -5.75
CA SER A 19 3.25 -11.75 -5.75
C SER A 19 3.87 -10.57 -4.98
N THR A 20 3.33 -9.37 -5.17
CA THR A 20 3.78 -8.16 -4.47
C THR A 20 3.50 -8.25 -2.96
N LEU A 21 2.33 -8.72 -2.57
CA LEU A 21 1.98 -8.95 -1.16
C LEU A 21 2.95 -9.94 -0.50
N VAL A 22 3.32 -11.01 -1.20
CA VAL A 22 4.29 -12.00 -0.70
C VAL A 22 5.67 -11.38 -0.50
N VAL A 23 6.13 -10.55 -1.45
CA VAL A 23 7.40 -9.83 -1.33
C VAL A 23 7.40 -8.87 -0.14
N LEU A 24 6.32 -8.12 0.08
CA LEU A 24 6.23 -7.20 1.22
C LEU A 24 6.16 -7.93 2.57
N LEU A 25 5.34 -8.98 2.66
CA LEU A 25 5.15 -9.72 3.92
C LEU A 25 6.39 -10.52 4.32
N LYS A 26 7.04 -11.18 3.35
CA LYS A 26 8.23 -12.02 3.62
C LYS A 26 9.55 -11.31 3.39
N GLY A 27 9.54 -10.09 2.86
CA GLY A 27 10.72 -9.27 2.56
C GLY A 27 11.61 -9.08 3.77
N GLN A 28 11.00 -8.77 4.93
CA GLN A 28 11.73 -8.57 6.17
C GLN A 28 12.33 -9.86 6.75
N GLN A 29 11.71 -11.02 6.53
CA GLN A 29 12.17 -12.30 7.09
C GLN A 29 13.28 -12.96 6.26
N LEU A 30 13.17 -12.87 4.93
CA LEU A 30 14.07 -13.55 4.00
C LEU A 30 15.20 -12.64 3.49
N GLY A 31 15.23 -11.38 3.92
CA GLY A 31 16.18 -10.37 3.46
C GLY A 31 15.75 -9.81 2.11
N TRP A 32 15.31 -8.55 2.13
CA TRP A 32 14.67 -7.81 1.04
C TRP A 32 15.28 -8.02 -0.36
N PHE A 33 16.60 -8.26 -0.46
CA PHE A 33 17.28 -8.56 -1.72
C PHE A 33 18.41 -9.61 -1.62
N THR A 34 18.61 -10.24 -0.45
CA THR A 34 19.68 -11.23 -0.27
C THR A 34 19.24 -12.63 -0.68
N SER A 35 17.94 -12.90 -0.64
CA SER A 35 17.38 -14.21 -1.02
C SER A 35 16.95 -14.23 -2.48
N ASN A 36 17.46 -15.22 -3.23
CA ASN A 36 17.07 -15.51 -4.61
C ASN A 36 15.54 -15.66 -4.79
N PHE A 37 14.84 -16.10 -3.74
CA PHE A 37 13.38 -16.25 -3.77
C PHE A 37 12.65 -14.91 -3.88
N ILE A 38 13.06 -13.91 -3.09
CA ILE A 38 12.44 -12.57 -3.15
C ILE A 38 12.80 -11.88 -4.47
N ALA A 39 14.05 -12.03 -4.93
CA ALA A 39 14.46 -11.46 -6.22
C ALA A 39 13.61 -12.02 -7.37
N PHE A 40 13.37 -13.33 -7.39
CA PHE A 40 12.51 -13.96 -8.41
C PHE A 40 11.05 -13.52 -8.27
N ALA A 41 10.49 -13.50 -7.05
CA ALA A 41 9.11 -13.05 -6.83
C ALA A 41 8.91 -11.57 -7.21
N THR A 42 9.91 -10.73 -6.98
CA THR A 42 9.91 -9.32 -7.39
C THR A 42 9.95 -9.20 -8.92
N ALA A 43 10.80 -9.99 -9.59
CA ALA A 43 10.85 -10.02 -11.05
C ALA A 43 9.52 -10.49 -11.67
N VAL A 44 8.88 -11.51 -11.10
CA VAL A 44 7.55 -11.99 -11.53
C VAL A 44 6.47 -10.94 -11.29
N ALA A 45 6.50 -10.24 -10.16
CA ALA A 45 5.57 -9.15 -9.88
C ALA A 45 5.72 -8.01 -10.92
N ILE A 46 6.95 -7.58 -11.20
CA ILE A 46 7.25 -6.54 -12.19
C ILE A 46 6.78 -6.99 -13.59
N LEU A 47 7.12 -8.21 -14.01
CA LEU A 47 6.68 -8.77 -15.29
C LEU A 47 5.15 -8.83 -15.38
N GLY A 48 4.47 -9.24 -14.30
CA GLY A 48 3.01 -9.27 -14.22
C GLY A 48 2.39 -7.88 -14.43
N TYR A 49 2.93 -6.86 -13.78
CA TYR A 49 2.46 -5.48 -13.98
C TYR A 49 2.75 -4.95 -15.38
N VAL A 50 3.92 -5.24 -15.96
CA VAL A 50 4.26 -4.83 -17.32
C VAL A 50 3.32 -5.50 -18.33
N LEU A 51 3.09 -6.80 -18.19
CA LEU A 51 2.15 -7.55 -19.04
C LEU A 51 0.71 -7.03 -18.89
N TYR A 52 0.30 -6.68 -17.67
CA TYR A 52 -1.01 -6.06 -17.42
C TYR A 52 -1.14 -4.71 -18.15
N ILE A 53 -0.16 -3.82 -18.01
CA ILE A 53 -0.15 -2.52 -18.69
C ILE A 53 -0.17 -2.71 -20.22
N LEU A 54 0.63 -3.63 -20.76
CA LEU A 54 0.66 -3.92 -22.19
C LEU A 54 -0.68 -4.48 -22.70
N SER A 55 -1.37 -5.32 -21.91
CA SER A 55 -2.71 -5.81 -22.24
C SER A 55 -3.72 -4.66 -22.26
N GLU A 56 -3.66 -3.79 -21.24
CA GLU A 56 -4.56 -2.63 -21.08
C GLU A 56 -4.46 -1.65 -22.26
N LEU A 57 -3.24 -1.39 -22.78
CA LEU A 57 -3.04 -0.55 -23.96
C LEU A 57 -3.58 -1.17 -25.25
N ARG A 58 -3.63 -2.51 -25.34
CA ARG A 58 -4.08 -3.25 -26.53
C ARG A 58 -5.59 -3.54 -26.52
N SER A 59 -6.22 -3.54 -25.35
CA SER A 59 -7.64 -3.88 -25.15
C SER A 59 -8.56 -2.68 -25.39
N LYS A 60 -9.68 -2.90 -26.10
CA LYS A 60 -10.69 -1.84 -26.37
C LYS A 60 -11.54 -1.48 -25.15
N THR A 61 -11.66 -2.39 -24.20
CA THR A 61 -12.35 -2.18 -22.91
C THR A 61 -11.30 -2.05 -21.83
N LYS A 62 -10.99 -0.81 -21.44
CA LYS A 62 -10.05 -0.52 -20.35
C LYS A 62 -10.71 -0.80 -18.99
N LEU A 63 -10.09 -1.62 -18.16
CA LEU A 63 -10.44 -1.86 -16.76
C LEU A 63 -10.05 -0.67 -15.88
N VAL A 64 -8.89 -0.07 -16.14
CA VAL A 64 -8.36 1.10 -15.43
C VAL A 64 -8.03 2.16 -16.47
N ASP A 65 -8.72 3.29 -16.43
CA ASP A 65 -8.38 4.40 -17.33
C ASP A 65 -7.16 5.17 -16.79
N LEU A 66 -5.95 4.76 -17.21
CA LEU A 66 -4.70 5.46 -16.86
C LEU A 66 -4.72 6.93 -17.29
N SER A 67 -5.59 7.34 -18.21
CA SER A 67 -5.73 8.74 -18.64
C SER A 67 -6.20 9.66 -17.50
N VAL A 68 -6.86 9.11 -16.47
CA VAL A 68 -7.26 9.87 -15.28
C VAL A 68 -6.03 10.22 -14.43
N PHE A 69 -5.08 9.30 -14.31
CA PHE A 69 -3.81 9.53 -13.60
C PHE A 69 -2.86 10.47 -14.36
N LEU A 70 -2.99 10.59 -15.67
CA LEU A 70 -2.23 11.57 -16.47
C LEU A 70 -2.63 13.03 -16.18
N ARG A 71 -3.81 13.27 -15.60
CA ARG A 71 -4.23 14.63 -15.26
C ARG A 71 -3.48 15.08 -14.00
N PRO A 72 -2.70 16.18 -14.06
CA PRO A 72 -1.86 16.61 -12.93
C PRO A 72 -2.69 16.90 -11.69
N ASN A 73 -3.88 17.48 -11.84
CA ASN A 73 -4.76 17.77 -10.71
C ASN A 73 -5.20 16.50 -9.97
N PHE A 74 -5.54 15.44 -10.69
CA PHE A 74 -5.92 14.15 -10.08
C PHE A 74 -4.71 13.47 -9.45
N PHE A 75 -3.55 13.48 -10.14
CA PHE A 75 -2.33 12.90 -9.62
C PHE A 75 -1.89 13.57 -8.31
N ILE A 76 -1.87 14.91 -8.26
CA ILE A 76 -1.50 15.66 -7.07
C ILE A 76 -2.48 15.38 -5.92
N SER A 77 -3.79 15.44 -6.18
CA SER A 77 -4.78 15.12 -5.14
C SER A 77 -4.64 13.69 -4.63
N SER A 78 -4.38 12.71 -5.50
CA SER A 78 -4.19 11.32 -5.12
C SER A 78 -2.92 11.12 -4.28
N VAL A 79 -1.81 11.75 -4.65
CA VAL A 79 -0.56 11.73 -3.88
C VAL A 79 -0.74 12.37 -2.51
N VAL A 80 -1.35 13.56 -2.45
CA VAL A 80 -1.62 14.24 -1.17
C VAL A 80 -2.53 13.39 -0.30
N PHE A 81 -3.59 12.81 -0.87
CA PHE A 81 -4.49 11.91 -0.15
C PHE A 81 -3.75 10.69 0.42
N LEU A 82 -2.93 10.01 -0.39
CA LEU A 82 -2.15 8.86 0.05
C LEU A 82 -1.15 9.22 1.14
N LEU A 83 -0.51 10.39 1.05
CA LEU A 83 0.49 10.84 2.01
C LEU A 83 -0.18 11.22 3.33
N VAL A 84 -1.26 12.00 3.30
CA VAL A 84 -2.02 12.37 4.50
C VAL A 84 -2.61 11.12 5.17
N LEU A 85 -3.25 10.24 4.41
CA LEU A 85 -3.82 9.00 4.93
C LEU A 85 -2.74 8.08 5.51
N GLY A 86 -1.62 7.91 4.80
CA GLY A 86 -0.51 7.05 5.22
C GLY A 86 0.15 7.54 6.51
N PHE A 87 0.49 8.83 6.59
CA PHE A 87 1.05 9.41 7.81
C PHE A 87 0.05 9.39 8.97
N SER A 88 -1.23 9.68 8.69
CA SER A 88 -2.28 9.65 9.72
C SER A 88 -2.47 8.25 10.29
N MET A 89 -2.55 7.22 9.44
CA MET A 89 -2.64 5.82 9.87
C MET A 89 -1.41 5.39 10.66
N TYR A 90 -0.21 5.72 10.19
CA TYR A 90 1.04 5.41 10.90
C TYR A 90 1.09 6.06 12.28
N ALA A 91 0.77 7.36 12.36
CA ALA A 91 0.71 8.08 13.63
C ALA A 91 -0.30 7.47 14.60
N LEU A 92 -1.45 7.01 14.09
CA LEU A 92 -2.48 6.35 14.91
C LEU A 92 -1.98 5.02 15.49
N PHE A 93 -1.40 4.15 14.66
CA PHE A 93 -0.84 2.87 15.12
C PHE A 93 0.30 3.08 16.11
N TYR A 94 1.18 4.05 15.85
CA TYR A 94 2.25 4.40 16.76
C TYR A 94 1.72 4.92 18.11
N ALA A 95 0.72 5.82 18.09
CA ALA A 95 0.10 6.33 19.31
C ALA A 95 -0.56 5.20 20.12
N ILE A 96 -1.20 4.25 19.45
CA ILE A 96 -1.79 3.06 20.10
C ILE A 96 -0.68 2.24 20.79
N LEU A 97 0.39 1.91 20.07
CA LEU A 97 1.53 1.17 20.64
C LEU A 97 2.14 1.87 21.85
N LEU A 98 2.34 3.18 21.73
CA LEU A 98 2.86 4.02 22.81
C LEU A 98 1.94 4.02 24.05
N CYS A 99 0.62 4.06 23.83
CA CYS A 99 -0.38 3.98 24.90
C CYS A 99 -0.33 2.64 25.65
N PHE A 100 0.02 1.54 24.96
CA PHE A 100 0.24 0.23 25.58
C PHE A 100 1.60 0.11 26.29
N GLU A 101 2.60 0.87 25.84
CA GLU A 101 3.96 0.83 26.40
C GLU A 101 4.14 1.77 27.60
N PHE A 102 3.35 2.84 27.72
CA PHE A 102 3.33 3.67 28.93
C PHE A 102 2.95 2.82 30.17
N PRO A 103 3.70 2.91 31.28
CA PRO A 103 3.46 2.09 32.46
C PRO A 103 2.02 2.27 32.95
N ARG A 104 1.29 1.16 33.04
CA ARG A 104 0.14 1.03 33.94
C ARG A 104 0.65 1.26 35.36
N GLU A 105 0.59 2.48 35.89
CA GLU A 105 0.53 2.81 37.34
C GLU A 105 0.09 4.28 37.54
N PRO A 106 -0.56 4.59 38.67
CA PRO A 106 -1.84 5.30 38.66
C PRO A 106 -1.69 6.83 38.81
N GLY A 107 -2.48 7.55 38.02
CA GLY A 107 -2.58 9.00 38.07
C GLY A 107 -3.06 9.63 36.77
N THR A 108 -3.95 8.94 36.03
CA THR A 108 -4.48 9.33 34.71
C THR A 108 -4.96 10.80 34.64
N PHE A 109 -5.38 11.37 35.77
CA PHE A 109 -5.83 12.74 35.86
C PHE A 109 -4.69 13.78 35.91
N LYS A 110 -3.55 13.47 36.54
CA LYS A 110 -2.42 14.43 36.67
C LYS A 110 -1.58 14.50 35.39
N THR A 111 -1.34 13.36 34.75
CA THR A 111 -0.60 13.30 33.49
C THR A 111 -1.39 13.94 32.34
N GLY A 112 -2.73 13.89 32.39
CA GLY A 112 -3.62 14.59 31.46
C GLY A 112 -3.73 16.11 31.70
N LEU A 113 -3.42 16.60 32.91
CA LEU A 113 -3.38 18.02 33.23
C LEU A 113 -2.05 18.69 32.86
N LEU A 114 -0.97 17.93 32.73
CA LEU A 114 0.39 18.42 32.45
C LEU A 114 0.56 19.21 31.11
N PRO A 115 -0.21 18.94 30.04
CA PRO A 115 -0.17 19.74 28.80
C PRO A 115 -0.92 21.08 28.92
N LEU A 116 -1.71 21.31 29.97
CA LEU A 116 -2.37 22.59 30.19
C LEU A 116 -1.33 23.57 30.78
N PRO A 117 -1.19 24.78 30.22
CA PRO A 117 -0.18 25.77 30.66
C PRO A 117 -0.45 26.39 32.04
N PHE A 118 -1.32 25.80 32.87
CA PHE A 118 -1.81 26.35 34.14
C PHE A 118 -1.60 25.42 35.34
N ALA A 119 -0.68 24.45 35.26
CA ALA A 119 -0.26 23.63 36.40
C ALA A 119 1.11 24.08 36.92
#